data_AF-A0A401QC34-F1
#
_entry.id   AF-A0A401QC34-F1
#
_cell.length_a   1.000
_cell.length_b   1.000
_cell.length_c   1.000
_cell.angle_alpha   90.00
_cell.angle_beta   90.00
_cell.angle_gamma   90.00
#
_symmetry.space_group_name_H-M   'P 1'
#
loop_
_entity.id
_entity.type
_entity.pdbx_description
1 polymer ?
#
loop_
_entity_poly.entity_id
_entity_poly.type
_entity_poly.pdbx_seq_one_letter_code
_entity_poly.pdbx_strand_id
1 'polypeptide(L)'
;LFEGMKAFRGVGNKIRMFRPDLNMERMRRSALRACLPDFDKEELMECIRKLIEVDREWVPYSDTASLYIRPTFIGTEPSLGVSRTDHALLFVIIGPVGPYFATGTFNPISLLADPKFVRAWKGGVGDCKMGG
;
A
#
# COMPACT_ATOMS: atom_id res chain seq x y z
N LEU A 1 5.92 -8.09 0.15
CA LEU A 1 5.22 -7.12 1.05
C LEU A 1 4.47 -6.10 0.21
N PHE A 2 3.58 -5.31 0.81
CA PHE A 2 2.84 -4.28 0.08
C PHE A 2 2.47 -3.10 0.97
N GLU A 3 2.12 -1.98 0.33
CA GLU A 3 1.54 -0.81 0.98
C GLU A 3 0.18 -0.42 0.41
N GLY A 4 -0.51 0.48 1.11
CA GLY A 4 -1.79 1.00 0.68
C GLY A 4 -1.99 2.44 1.13
N MET A 5 -2.11 3.34 0.16
CA MET A 5 -2.40 4.75 0.39
C MET A 5 -3.27 5.32 -0.72
N LYS A 6 -3.67 6.58 -0.57
CA LYS A 6 -4.61 7.23 -1.50
C LYS A 6 -4.11 8.60 -1.92
N ALA A 7 -4.39 8.95 -3.17
CA ALA A 7 -4.37 10.31 -3.66
C ALA A 7 -5.80 10.82 -3.88
N PHE A 8 -6.02 12.08 -3.53
CA PHE A 8 -7.32 12.74 -3.54
C PHE A 8 -7.25 13.99 -4.38
N ARG A 9 -8.22 14.18 -5.27
CA ARG A 9 -8.43 15.44 -5.97
C ARG A 9 -9.28 16.34 -5.06
N GLY A 10 -8.64 17.33 -4.45
CA GLY A 10 -9.33 18.26 -3.55
C GLY A 10 -9.91 19.47 -4.28
N VAL A 11 -10.53 20.37 -3.51
CA VAL A 11 -11.01 21.67 -3.97
C VAL A 11 -9.89 22.43 -4.70
N GLY A 12 -10.24 23.08 -5.81
CA GLY A 12 -9.29 23.78 -6.67
C GLY A 12 -8.43 22.85 -7.54
N ASN A 13 -8.89 21.61 -7.77
CA ASN A 13 -8.28 20.64 -8.67
C ASN A 13 -6.86 20.18 -8.28
N LYS A 14 -6.46 20.40 -7.02
CA LYS A 14 -5.14 20.00 -6.51
C LYS A 14 -5.17 18.57 -5.99
N ILE A 15 -4.28 17.73 -6.51
CA ILE A 15 -4.11 16.34 -6.06
C ILE A 15 -3.19 16.31 -4.83
N ARG A 16 -3.56 15.55 -3.81
CA ARG A 16 -2.80 15.40 -2.56
C ARG A 16 -2.74 13.94 -2.13
N MET A 17 -1.61 13.52 -1.57
CA MET A 17 -1.49 12.25 -0.85
C MET A 17 -1.65 12.51 0.66
N PHE A 18 -2.24 11.57 1.38
CA PHE A 18 -2.43 11.69 2.83
C PHE A 18 -1.36 10.90 3.59
N ARG A 19 -0.46 11.63 4.27
CA ARG A 19 0.63 11.10 5.10
C ARG A 19 1.46 9.97 4.44
N PRO A 20 1.93 10.15 3.18
CA PRO A 20 2.66 9.10 2.46
C PRO A 20 3.98 8.71 3.15
N ASP A 21 4.58 9.62 3.92
CA ASP A 21 5.76 9.40 4.74
C ASP A 21 5.61 8.22 5.71
N LEU A 22 4.44 8.08 6.35
CA LEU A 22 4.16 6.96 7.24
C LEU A 22 4.08 5.62 6.51
N ASN A 23 3.58 5.63 5.27
CA ASN A 23 3.55 4.44 4.44
C ASN A 23 4.97 4.03 4.04
N MET A 24 5.84 4.97 3.69
CA MET A 24 7.23 4.66 3.35
C MET A 24 8.01 4.11 4.55
N GLU A 25 7.81 4.68 5.74
CA GLU A 25 8.40 4.16 6.98
C GLU A 25 7.93 2.72 7.26
N ARG A 26 6.63 2.44 7.12
CA ARG A 26 6.10 1.08 7.32
C ARG A 26 6.57 0.09 6.23
N MET A 27 6.69 0.54 4.98
CA MET A 27 7.19 -0.28 3.88
C MET A 27 8.65 -0.68 4.12
N ARG A 28 9.49 0.27 4.51
CA ARG A 28 10.91 0.03 4.82
C ARG A 28 11.09 -0.92 6.00
N ARG A 29 10.34 -0.74 7.09
CA ARG A 29 10.33 -1.70 8.22
C ARG A 29 9.90 -3.10 7.79
N SER A 30 8.87 -3.19 6.94
CA SER A 30 8.42 -4.48 6.40
C SER A 30 9.46 -5.12 5.47
N ALA A 31 10.22 -4.32 4.71
CA ALA A 31 11.28 -4.79 3.82
C ALA A 31 12.45 -5.37 4.60
N LEU A 32 12.87 -4.68 5.67
CA LEU A 32 13.87 -5.18 6.60
C LEU A 32 13.44 -6.52 7.23
N ARG A 33 12.19 -6.63 7.71
CA ARG A 33 11.66 -7.88 8.28
C ARG A 33 11.58 -9.02 7.25
N ALA A 34 11.39 -8.68 5.98
CA ALA A 34 11.32 -9.63 4.87
C ALA A 34 12.69 -9.96 4.23
N CYS A 35 13.80 -9.41 4.75
CA CYS A 35 15.14 -9.53 4.16
C CYS A 35 15.24 -9.04 2.70
N LEU A 36 14.36 -8.13 2.27
CA LEU A 36 14.43 -7.49 0.96
C LEU A 36 15.45 -6.34 0.97
N PRO A 37 15.92 -5.89 -0.21
CA PRO A 37 16.81 -4.73 -0.30
C PRO A 37 16.22 -3.48 0.37
N ASP A 38 17.07 -2.68 1.00
CA ASP A 38 16.68 -1.37 1.53
C ASP A 38 16.53 -0.36 0.37
N PHE A 39 15.83 0.74 0.63
CA PHE A 39 15.63 1.81 -0.35
C PHE A 39 15.47 3.17 0.37
N ASP A 40 15.72 4.24 -0.37
CA ASP A 40 15.46 5.61 0.10
C ASP A 40 13.95 5.91 0.03
N LYS A 41 13.38 6.31 1.16
CA LYS A 41 11.93 6.51 1.30
C LYS A 41 11.46 7.74 0.53
N GLU A 42 12.27 8.78 0.54
CA GLU A 42 12.01 10.06 -0.09
C GLU A 42 12.05 9.91 -1.62
N GLU A 43 13.01 9.14 -2.14
CA GLU A 43 13.12 8.83 -3.58
C GLU A 43 11.93 7.99 -4.06
N LEU A 44 11.54 6.92 -3.35
CA LEU A 44 10.37 6.14 -3.73
C LEU A 44 9.08 6.97 -3.69
N MET A 45 8.94 7.86 -2.70
CA MET A 45 7.82 8.78 -2.61
C MET A 45 7.78 9.75 -3.80
N GLU A 46 8.93 10.25 -4.25
CA GLU A 46 9.02 11.09 -5.45
C GLU A 46 8.68 10.31 -6.73
N CYS A 47 9.14 9.07 -6.88
CA CYS A 47 8.74 8.20 -7.99
C CYS A 47 7.22 7.98 -8.03
N ILE A 48 6.59 7.74 -6.88
CA ILE A 48 5.13 7.59 -6.76
C ILE A 48 4.44 8.91 -7.12
N ARG A 49 4.96 10.06 -6.67
CA ARG A 49 4.43 11.37 -7.02
C ARG A 49 4.47 11.60 -8.53
N LYS A 50 5.56 11.22 -9.20
CA LYS A 50 5.72 11.31 -10.66
C LYS A 50 4.76 10.38 -11.40
N LEU A 51 4.57 9.14 -10.93
CA LEU A 51 3.57 8.23 -11.50
C LEU A 51 2.16 8.84 -11.45
N ILE A 52 1.77 9.41 -10.31
CA ILE A 52 0.47 10.07 -10.14
C ILE A 52 0.37 11.34 -11.00
N GLU A 53 1.47 12.05 -11.22
CA GLU A 53 1.51 13.22 -12.10
C GLU A 53 1.23 12.84 -13.56
N VAL A 54 1.80 11.74 -14.04
CA VAL A 54 1.53 11.18 -15.38
C VAL A 54 0.08 10.73 -15.50
N ASP A 55 -0.41 9.96 -14.53
CA ASP A 55 -1.76 9.38 -14.54
C ASP A 55 -2.79 10.24 -13.78
N ARG A 56 -2.56 11.55 -13.69
CA ARG A 56 -3.36 12.48 -12.88
C ARG A 56 -4.86 12.42 -13.20
N GLU A 57 -5.21 12.16 -14.45
CA GLU A 57 -6.61 12.09 -14.92
C GLU A 57 -7.36 10.86 -14.40
N TRP A 58 -6.63 9.83 -13.97
CA TRP A 58 -7.22 8.69 -13.25
C TRP A 58 -7.61 9.02 -11.81
N VAL A 59 -7.09 10.13 -11.24
CA VAL A 59 -7.54 10.61 -9.93
C VAL A 59 -8.96 11.16 -10.08
N PRO A 60 -9.99 10.51 -9.49
CA PRO A 60 -11.39 10.81 -9.80
C PRO A 60 -11.75 12.28 -9.64
N TYR A 61 -12.56 12.79 -10.57
CA TYR A 61 -13.25 14.06 -10.47
C TYR A 61 -14.48 13.94 -9.57
N SER A 62 -14.24 13.58 -8.31
CA SER A 62 -15.28 13.33 -7.32
C SER A 62 -14.72 13.62 -5.93
N ASP A 63 -15.57 14.18 -5.06
CA ASP A 63 -15.31 14.44 -3.65
C ASP A 63 -15.39 13.18 -2.77
N THR A 64 -15.96 12.10 -3.29
CA THR A 64 -16.24 10.85 -2.56
C THR A 64 -15.40 9.67 -3.05
N ALA A 65 -14.66 9.83 -4.14
CA ALA A 65 -13.76 8.83 -4.70
C ALA A 65 -12.28 9.23 -4.56
N SER A 66 -11.39 8.27 -4.81
CA SER A 66 -9.94 8.48 -4.66
C SER A 66 -9.16 7.58 -5.61
N LEU A 67 -7.88 7.90 -5.84
CA LEU A 67 -6.96 6.98 -6.50
C LEU A 67 -6.23 6.16 -5.43
N TYR A 68 -6.39 4.84 -5.46
CA TYR A 68 -5.65 3.96 -4.58
C TYR A 68 -4.27 3.64 -5.16
N ILE A 69 -3.24 3.68 -4.33
CA ILE A 69 -1.83 3.47 -4.71
C ILE A 69 -1.33 2.22 -3.96
N ARG A 70 -0.78 1.27 -4.71
CA ARG A 70 -0.34 -0.04 -4.22
C ARG A 70 1.14 -0.27 -4.55
N PRO A 71 2.07 0.28 -3.75
CA PRO A 71 3.46 -0.14 -3.80
C PRO A 71 3.57 -1.60 -3.36
N THR A 72 4.35 -2.38 -4.09
CA THR A 72 4.54 -3.81 -3.87
C THR A 72 6.01 -4.15 -4.05
N PHE A 73 6.54 -4.99 -3.18
CA PHE A 73 7.94 -5.40 -3.23
C PHE A 73 8.05 -6.90 -3.03
N ILE A 74 8.61 -7.58 -4.02
CA ILE A 74 8.72 -9.04 -4.10
C ILE A 74 10.18 -9.45 -4.34
N GLY A 75 10.57 -10.59 -3.75
CA GLY A 75 11.78 -11.30 -4.17
C GLY A 75 11.49 -12.06 -5.46
N THR A 76 12.44 -12.06 -6.38
CA THR A 76 12.33 -12.65 -7.72
C THR A 76 13.50 -13.58 -8.01
N GLU A 77 14.03 -14.22 -6.96
CA GLU A 77 15.16 -15.15 -7.03
C GLU A 77 14.88 -16.29 -8.03
N PRO A 78 15.78 -16.54 -9.00
CA PRO A 78 15.65 -17.67 -9.91
C PRO A 78 16.18 -18.97 -9.28
N SER A 79 15.91 -19.18 -7.99
CA SER A 79 16.33 -20.34 -7.21
C SER A 79 15.21 -20.81 -6.30
N LEU A 80 15.19 -22.10 -6.01
CA LEU A 80 14.22 -22.73 -5.10
C LEU A 80 14.69 -22.74 -3.63
N GLY A 81 15.94 -22.33 -3.37
CA GLY A 81 16.49 -22.29 -2.02
C GLY A 81 15.77 -21.27 -1.13
N VAL A 82 15.53 -21.63 0.13
CA VAL A 82 14.98 -20.70 1.12
C VAL A 82 16.14 -19.89 1.73
N SER A 83 16.48 -18.80 1.05
CA SER A 83 17.54 -17.88 1.46
C SER A 83 17.11 -16.42 1.31
N ARG A 84 17.97 -15.50 1.75
CA ARG A 84 17.87 -14.11 1.33
C ARG A 84 17.93 -14.04 -0.20
N THR A 85 17.18 -13.11 -0.78
CA THR A 85 17.16 -12.89 -2.23
C THR A 85 18.17 -11.83 -2.65
N ASP A 86 18.84 -12.08 -3.78
CA ASP A 86 19.70 -11.12 -4.47
C ASP A 86 18.97 -10.44 -5.64
N HIS A 87 17.79 -10.95 -6.02
CA HIS A 87 16.93 -10.40 -7.05
C HIS A 87 15.59 -9.95 -6.46
N ALA A 88 15.22 -8.68 -6.64
CA ALA A 88 13.93 -8.20 -6.17
C ALA A 88 13.31 -7.19 -7.15
N LEU A 89 11.99 -7.11 -7.14
CA LEU A 89 11.20 -6.18 -7.94
C LEU A 89 10.30 -5.35 -7.04
N LEU A 90 10.53 -4.03 -7.06
CA LEU A 90 9.63 -3.04 -6.49
C LEU A 90 8.82 -2.43 -7.63
N PHE A 91 7.49 -2.51 -7.54
CA PHE A 91 6.58 -1.92 -8.51
C PHE A 91 5.42 -1.22 -7.81
N VAL A 92 4.78 -0.28 -8.52
CA VAL A 92 3.62 0.46 -8.02
C VAL A 92 2.51 0.37 -9.05
N ILE A 93 1.33 -0.06 -8.62
CA ILE A 93 0.11 0.05 -9.43
C ILE A 93 -0.85 1.04 -8.77
N ILE A 94 -1.67 1.67 -9.60
CA ILE A 94 -2.70 2.62 -9.18
C ILE A 94 -4.05 2.24 -9.76
N GLY A 95 -5.13 2.61 -9.09
CA GLY A 95 -6.48 2.39 -9.61
C GLY A 95 -7.53 3.25 -8.90
N PRO A 96 -8.53 3.78 -9.64
CA PRO A 96 -9.59 4.57 -9.04
C PRO A 96 -10.47 3.69 -8.14
N VAL A 97 -10.86 4.21 -6.98
CA VAL A 97 -11.76 3.55 -6.04
C VAL A 97 -12.88 4.51 -5.63
N GLY A 98 -14.11 4.02 -5.70
CA GLY A 98 -15.31 4.76 -5.29
C GLY A 98 -15.49 4.86 -3.77
N PRO A 99 -16.59 5.49 -3.33
CA PRO A 99 -16.96 5.51 -1.93
C PRO A 99 -17.32 4.12 -1.41
N TYR A 100 -17.04 3.88 -0.13
CA TYR A 100 -17.50 2.66 0.57
C TYR A 100 -18.99 2.73 0.95
N PHE A 101 -19.53 3.93 1.12
CA PHE A 101 -20.90 4.18 1.56
C PHE A 101 -21.65 4.95 0.49
N ALA A 102 -22.71 4.37 -0.05
CA ALA A 102 -23.63 5.10 -0.92
C ALA A 102 -24.41 6.11 -0.06
N THR A 103 -24.31 7.40 -0.39
CA THR A 103 -25.22 8.46 0.07
C THR A 103 -25.44 8.58 1.59
N GLY A 104 -24.35 8.76 2.35
CA GLY A 104 -24.42 9.33 3.71
C GLY A 104 -24.94 8.42 4.83
N THR A 105 -25.35 7.19 4.53
CA THR A 105 -25.72 6.19 5.53
C THR A 105 -24.58 5.18 5.74
N PHE A 106 -24.27 4.93 7.00
CA PHE A 106 -23.31 3.90 7.38
C PHE A 106 -23.91 2.51 7.09
N ASN A 107 -23.19 1.68 6.33
CA ASN A 107 -23.57 0.29 6.08
C ASN A 107 -22.84 -0.60 7.10
N PRO A 108 -23.49 -1.01 8.21
CA PRO A 108 -22.85 -1.87 9.19
C PRO A 108 -22.55 -3.25 8.60
N ILE A 109 -21.52 -3.90 9.15
CA ILE A 109 -21.15 -5.27 8.79
C ILE A 109 -21.28 -6.19 10.02
N SER A 110 -21.62 -7.45 9.78
CA SER A 110 -21.57 -8.50 10.80
C SER A 110 -20.13 -9.02 10.94
N LEU A 111 -19.70 -9.28 12.18
CA LEU A 111 -18.38 -9.83 12.48
C LEU A 111 -18.50 -11.30 12.92
N LEU A 112 -17.67 -12.17 12.33
CA LEU A 112 -17.49 -13.54 12.81
C LEU A 112 -16.39 -13.55 13.88
N ALA A 113 -16.71 -14.01 15.08
CA ALA A 113 -15.78 -14.12 16.20
C ALA A 113 -15.59 -15.59 16.60
N ASP A 114 -14.69 -16.30 15.90
CA ASP A 114 -14.35 -17.70 16.19
C ASP A 114 -12.88 -17.80 16.68
N PRO A 115 -12.65 -18.21 17.94
CA PRO A 115 -11.30 -18.29 18.52
C PRO A 115 -10.42 -19.38 17.89
N LYS A 116 -10.95 -20.25 17.03
CA LYS A 116 -10.16 -21.23 16.27
C LYS A 116 -9.19 -20.58 15.28
N PHE A 117 -9.45 -19.35 14.84
CA PHE A 117 -8.63 -18.65 13.85
C PHE A 117 -7.80 -17.55 14.51
N VAL A 118 -6.47 -17.63 14.35
CA VAL A 118 -5.52 -16.67 14.92
C VAL A 118 -4.82 -15.92 13.79
N ARG A 119 -5.04 -14.60 13.69
CA ARG A 119 -4.45 -13.75 12.65
C ARG A 119 -2.95 -13.53 12.82
N ALA A 120 -2.48 -13.43 14.07
CA ALA A 120 -1.09 -13.11 14.41
C ALA A 120 -0.79 -13.55 15.85
N TRP A 121 0.50 -13.79 16.15
CA TRP A 121 0.99 -14.20 17.47
C TRP A 121 2.27 -13.45 17.86
N LYS A 122 2.63 -13.48 19.14
CA LYS A 122 3.89 -12.90 19.65
C LYS A 122 5.09 -13.62 19.01
N GLY A 123 6.06 -12.86 18.50
CA GLY A 123 7.19 -13.39 17.74
C GLY A 123 6.90 -13.64 16.25
N GLY A 124 5.64 -13.51 15.83
CA GLY A 124 5.24 -13.59 14.43
C GLY A 124 5.58 -12.31 13.64
N VAL A 125 4.72 -12.01 12.66
CA VAL A 125 4.94 -10.92 11.69
C VAL A 125 3.73 -10.02 11.45
N GLY A 126 2.70 -10.14 12.30
CA GLY A 126 1.41 -9.48 12.11
C GLY A 126 1.39 -7.97 12.32
N ASP A 127 2.53 -7.37 12.67
CA ASP A 127 2.82 -5.94 12.77
C ASP A 127 3.49 -5.37 11.51
N CYS A 128 3.91 -6.23 10.58
CA CYS A 128 4.44 -5.89 9.27
C CYS A 128 3.41 -6.16 8.17
N LYS A 129 3.47 -5.40 7.07
CA LYS A 129 2.50 -5.53 5.96
C LYS A 129 2.99 -6.52 4.90
N MET A 130 3.21 -7.75 5.35
CA MET A 130 3.64 -8.86 4.50
C MET A 130 2.43 -9.62 3.94
N GLY A 131 2.66 -10.37 2.85
CA GLY A 131 1.58 -11.06 2.13
C GLY A 131 1.25 -12.46 2.66
N GLY A 132 2.13 -13.04 3.49
CA GLY A 132 1.91 -14.34 4.13
C GLY A 132 0.99 -14.27 5.33
#